data_AF-A0A9E2D057-F1
#
_entry.id   AF-A0A9E2D057-F1
#
_cell.length_a   1.000
_cell.length_b   1.000
_cell.length_c   1.000
_cell.angle_alpha   90.00
_cell.angle_beta   90.00
_cell.angle_gamma   90.00
#
_symmetry.space_group_name_H-M   'P 1'
#
loop_
_entity.id
_entity.type
_entity.pdbx_description
1 polymer ?
#
loop_
_entity_poly.entity_id
_entity_poly.type
_entity_poly.pdbx_seq_one_letter_code
_entity_poly.pdbx_strand_id
1 'polypeptide(L)'
;MKKKGSLDFYLLLSTVAVLFVISTICIYGMFYFKLAQIQQLAPTEKLAYMNRMNSVIAPFIIALILLLGICVPKRLLPAAWLNRFAIVLALIAGGVSLWFGVKTGLVLVLAASLMLQLVVLVLAVGGSQLLHFEKSGYWVRLGSSLIHLGMILFVLDLFFYQHQSLHLILFWITTGAVVLGMIFCFYSQNVVQLVSSIRKG
;
A
#
# COMPACT_ATOMS: atom_id res chain seq x y z
N MET A 1 31.09 -6.59 -15.44
CA MET A 1 30.20 -7.09 -14.37
C MET A 1 28.94 -6.24 -14.29
N LYS A 2 27.83 -6.65 -14.93
CA LYS A 2 26.53 -5.93 -14.81
C LYS A 2 25.88 -6.33 -13.50
N LYS A 3 25.90 -5.47 -12.48
CA LYS A 3 25.06 -5.62 -11.29
C LYS A 3 23.61 -5.58 -11.75
N LYS A 4 22.98 -6.75 -11.90
CA LYS A 4 21.52 -6.88 -11.98
C LYS A 4 20.97 -6.16 -10.76
N GLY A 5 20.23 -5.06 -10.95
CA GLY A 5 19.45 -4.49 -9.86
C GLY A 5 18.56 -5.59 -9.30
N SER A 6 18.63 -5.81 -7.98
CA SER A 6 17.74 -6.73 -7.29
C SER A 6 16.30 -6.35 -7.64
N LEU A 7 15.44 -7.31 -7.96
CA LEU A 7 14.00 -7.11 -8.23
C LEU A 7 13.35 -6.25 -7.13
N ASP A 8 13.86 -6.38 -5.91
CA ASP A 8 13.55 -5.62 -4.70
C ASP A 8 13.73 -4.13 -4.86
N PHE A 9 14.86 -3.71 -5.44
CA PHE A 9 15.17 -2.30 -5.67
C PHE A 9 14.21 -1.68 -6.67
N TYR A 10 13.92 -2.38 -7.78
CA TYR A 10 12.98 -1.89 -8.79
C TYR A 10 11.55 -1.81 -8.27
N LEU A 11 11.09 -2.79 -7.49
CA LEU A 11 9.76 -2.76 -6.86
C LEU A 11 9.65 -1.60 -5.86
N LEU A 12 10.67 -1.39 -5.03
CA LEU A 12 10.70 -0.28 -4.08
C LEU A 12 10.71 1.07 -4.80
N LEU A 13 11.60 1.24 -5.79
CA LEU A 13 11.69 2.46 -6.59
C LEU A 13 10.37 2.77 -7.31
N SER A 14 9.75 1.75 -7.92
CA SER A 14 8.46 1.91 -8.61
C SER A 14 7.34 2.30 -7.65
N THR A 15 7.29 1.68 -6.46
CA THR A 15 6.29 2.01 -5.44
C THR A 15 6.46 3.44 -4.95
N VAL A 16 7.70 3.86 -4.65
CA VAL A 16 8.00 5.23 -4.23
C VAL A 16 7.64 6.24 -5.32
N ALA A 17 7.97 5.96 -6.58
CA ALA A 17 7.64 6.83 -7.70
C ALA A 17 6.12 6.99 -7.88
N VAL A 18 5.37 5.90 -7.84
CA VAL A 18 3.90 5.94 -7.95
C VAL A 18 3.29 6.72 -6.78
N LEU A 19 3.76 6.49 -5.56
CA LEU A 19 3.27 7.22 -4.38
C LEU A 19 3.61 8.70 -4.44
N PHE A 20 4.81 9.05 -4.89
CA PHE A 20 5.19 10.44 -5.08
C PHE A 20 4.24 11.15 -6.05
N VAL A 21 3.94 10.54 -7.20
CA VAL A 21 3.01 11.10 -8.18
C VAL A 21 1.59 11.21 -7.61
N ILE A 22 1.08 10.19 -6.92
CA ILE A 22 -0.22 10.24 -6.24
C ILE A 22 -0.25 11.39 -5.23
N SER A 23 0.79 11.53 -4.39
CA SER A 23 0.88 12.62 -3.43
C SER A 23 0.89 13.99 -4.11
N THR A 24 1.65 14.18 -5.18
CA THR A 24 1.66 15.45 -5.96
C THR A 24 0.27 15.77 -6.52
N ILE A 25 -0.41 14.78 -7.11
CA ILE A 25 -1.76 14.95 -7.67
C ILE A 25 -2.76 15.31 -6.55
N CYS A 26 -2.70 14.63 -5.40
CA CYS A 26 -3.58 14.91 -4.26
C CYS A 26 -3.36 16.32 -3.68
N ILE A 27 -2.09 16.73 -3.50
CA ILE A 27 -1.74 18.07 -3.01
C ILE A 27 -2.24 19.12 -4.00
N TYR A 28 -1.92 18.97 -5.28
CA TYR A 28 -2.39 19.87 -6.34
C TYR A 28 -3.92 19.94 -6.37
N GLY A 29 -4.60 18.79 -6.35
CA GLY A 29 -6.05 18.71 -6.39
C GLY A 29 -6.72 19.40 -5.21
N MET A 30 -6.14 19.30 -4.01
CA MET A 30 -6.63 19.96 -2.80
C MET A 30 -6.48 21.48 -2.89
N PHE A 31 -5.30 21.98 -3.27
CA PHE A 31 -5.05 23.42 -3.41
C PHE A 31 -5.87 24.02 -4.55
N TYR A 32 -5.93 23.36 -5.70
CA TYR A 32 -6.70 23.84 -6.85
C TYR A 32 -8.19 23.89 -6.53
N PHE A 33 -8.74 22.86 -5.86
CA PHE A 33 -10.14 22.85 -5.44
C PHE A 33 -10.49 24.04 -4.53
N LYS A 34 -9.58 24.42 -3.63
CA LYS A 34 -9.75 25.53 -2.70
C LYS A 34 -9.53 26.90 -3.37
N LEU A 35 -8.47 27.05 -4.16
CA LEU A 35 -8.06 28.31 -4.78
C LEU A 35 -8.97 28.71 -5.94
N ALA A 36 -9.40 27.75 -6.77
CA ALA A 36 -10.34 27.99 -7.85
C ALA A 36 -11.81 28.06 -7.36
N GLN A 37 -12.02 28.11 -6.04
CA GLN A 37 -13.35 28.17 -5.40
C GLN A 37 -14.34 27.14 -5.95
N ILE A 38 -13.86 25.95 -6.35
CA ILE A 38 -14.70 24.90 -6.96
C ILE A 38 -15.80 24.47 -5.98
N GLN A 39 -15.55 24.60 -4.67
CA GLN A 39 -16.54 24.43 -3.61
C GLN A 39 -17.79 25.32 -3.72
N GLN A 40 -17.72 26.46 -4.41
CA GLN A 40 -18.84 27.39 -4.60
C GLN A 40 -19.53 27.21 -5.96
N LEU A 41 -18.92 26.47 -6.89
CA LEU A 41 -19.50 26.20 -8.21
C LEU A 41 -20.76 25.32 -8.13
N ALA A 42 -21.50 25.30 -9.24
CA ALA A 42 -22.66 24.44 -9.40
C ALA A 42 -22.29 22.95 -9.20
N PRO A 43 -23.23 22.11 -8.70
CA PRO A 43 -22.97 20.69 -8.45
C PRO A 43 -22.45 19.93 -9.68
N THR A 44 -22.87 20.33 -10.88
CA THR A 44 -22.46 19.74 -12.15
C THR A 44 -20.98 19.97 -12.46
N GLU A 45 -20.47 21.18 -12.23
CA GLU A 45 -19.06 21.51 -12.47
C GLU A 45 -18.13 20.89 -11.43
N LYS A 46 -18.60 20.79 -10.18
CA LYS A 46 -17.91 20.03 -9.13
C LYS A 46 -17.71 18.57 -9.53
N LEU A 47 -18.77 17.94 -10.05
CA LEU A 47 -18.73 16.54 -10.47
C LEU A 47 -17.84 16.34 -11.70
N ALA A 48 -17.85 17.28 -12.65
CA ALA A 48 -16.94 17.26 -13.80
C ALA A 48 -15.46 17.35 -13.38
N TYR A 49 -15.14 18.23 -12.43
CA TYR A 49 -13.79 18.32 -11.86
C TYR A 49 -13.38 17.02 -11.15
N MET A 50 -14.25 16.46 -10.31
CA MET A 50 -13.99 15.19 -9.62
C MET A 50 -13.75 14.05 -10.61
N ASN A 51 -14.55 13.94 -11.67
CA ASN A 51 -14.37 12.91 -12.70
C ASN A 51 -13.04 13.05 -13.44
N ARG A 52 -12.61 14.29 -13.71
CA ARG A 52 -11.30 14.57 -14.33
C ARG A 52 -10.14 14.19 -13.41
N MET A 53 -10.23 14.53 -12.12
CA MET A 53 -9.21 14.13 -11.15
C MET A 53 -9.17 12.62 -10.98
N ASN A 54 -10.33 11.96 -10.96
CA ASN A 54 -10.44 10.51 -10.88
C ASN A 54 -9.84 9.81 -12.10
N SER A 55 -10.04 10.33 -13.32
CA SER A 55 -9.44 9.74 -14.52
C SER A 55 -7.91 9.90 -14.55
N VAL A 56 -7.39 11.01 -14.02
CA VAL A 56 -5.95 11.26 -13.91
C VAL A 56 -5.30 10.35 -12.86
N ILE A 57 -5.94 10.13 -11.71
CA ILE A 57 -5.36 9.33 -10.61
C ILE A 57 -5.53 7.82 -10.81
N ALA A 58 -6.58 7.38 -11.51
CA ALA A 58 -6.90 5.97 -11.74
C ALA A 58 -5.73 5.10 -12.21
N PRO A 59 -4.94 5.46 -13.24
CA PRO A 59 -3.82 4.62 -13.69
C PRO A 59 -2.76 4.41 -12.60
N PHE A 60 -2.53 5.41 -11.74
CA PHE A 60 -1.57 5.31 -10.65
C PHE A 60 -2.09 4.43 -9.51
N ILE A 61 -3.39 4.50 -9.21
CA ILE A 61 -4.02 3.58 -8.25
C ILE A 61 -3.93 2.14 -8.76
N ILE A 62 -4.24 1.90 -10.04
CA ILE A 62 -4.10 0.57 -10.66
C ILE A 62 -2.65 0.09 -10.56
N ALA A 63 -1.68 0.92 -10.94
CA ALA A 63 -0.26 0.59 -10.83
C ALA A 63 0.14 0.26 -9.39
N LEU A 64 -0.33 1.03 -8.41
CA LEU A 64 -0.07 0.78 -7.00
C LEU A 64 -0.65 -0.55 -6.53
N ILE A 65 -1.88 -0.90 -6.93
CA ILE A 65 -2.51 -2.19 -6.59
C ILE A 65 -1.71 -3.35 -7.17
N LEU A 66 -1.28 -3.24 -8.43
CA LEU A 66 -0.47 -4.27 -9.08
C LEU A 66 0.89 -4.42 -8.40
N LEU A 67 1.54 -3.32 -8.04
CA LEU A 67 2.79 -3.34 -7.29
C LEU A 67 2.60 -4.02 -5.92
N LEU A 68 1.57 -3.64 -5.16
CA LEU A 68 1.26 -4.27 -3.87
C LEU A 68 0.97 -5.76 -4.00
N GLY A 69 0.24 -6.16 -5.05
CA GLY A 69 -0.05 -7.55 -5.37
C GLY A 69 1.19 -8.41 -5.64
N ILE A 70 2.33 -7.80 -5.98
CA ILE A 70 3.62 -8.48 -6.17
C ILE A 70 4.52 -8.32 -4.93
N CYS A 71 4.49 -7.16 -4.27
CA CYS A 71 5.33 -6.85 -3.12
C CYS A 71 5.00 -7.70 -1.88
N VAL A 72 3.73 -8.03 -1.65
CA VAL A 72 3.31 -8.83 -0.48
C VAL A 72 3.70 -10.31 -0.62
N PRO A 73 3.33 -11.04 -1.70
CA PRO A 73 3.60 -12.47 -1.80
C PRO A 73 5.08 -12.80 -1.85
N LYS A 74 5.90 -11.87 -2.36
CA LYS A 74 7.36 -11.99 -2.37
C LYS A 74 7.97 -12.23 -0.97
N ARG A 75 7.31 -11.77 0.09
CA ARG A 75 7.78 -11.98 1.48
C ARG A 75 7.59 -13.41 1.95
N LEU A 76 6.62 -14.12 1.35
CA LEU A 76 6.25 -15.49 1.69
C LEU A 76 6.85 -16.51 0.72
N LEU A 77 6.93 -16.16 -0.58
CA LEU A 77 7.22 -17.10 -1.65
C LEU A 77 8.59 -16.84 -2.29
N PRO A 78 9.38 -17.89 -2.59
CA PRO A 78 10.58 -17.75 -3.40
C PRO A 78 10.23 -17.33 -4.84
N ALA A 79 11.18 -16.68 -5.54
CA ALA A 79 10.95 -16.04 -6.84
C ALA A 79 10.28 -16.93 -7.91
N ALA A 80 10.58 -18.24 -7.91
CA ALA A 80 9.98 -19.21 -8.84
C ALA A 80 8.46 -19.37 -8.62
N TRP A 81 8.00 -19.34 -7.37
CA TRP A 81 6.58 -19.42 -7.01
C TRP A 81 5.88 -18.07 -7.10
N LEU A 82 6.62 -16.97 -6.89
CA LEU A 82 6.09 -15.60 -7.01
C LEU A 82 5.51 -15.35 -8.40
N ASN A 83 6.23 -15.71 -9.47
CA ASN A 83 5.73 -15.52 -10.84
C ASN A 83 4.46 -16.33 -11.11
N ARG A 84 4.39 -17.59 -10.62
CA ARG A 84 3.18 -18.42 -10.77
C ARG A 84 2.00 -17.81 -10.04
N PHE A 85 2.21 -17.37 -8.80
CA PHE A 85 1.17 -16.70 -8.01
C PHE A 85 0.69 -15.41 -8.70
N ALA A 86 1.62 -14.57 -9.18
CA ALA A 86 1.29 -13.33 -9.86
C ALA A 86 0.47 -13.58 -11.15
N ILE A 87 0.83 -14.59 -11.94
CA ILE A 87 0.08 -14.96 -13.15
C ILE A 87 -1.32 -15.45 -12.77
N VAL A 88 -1.45 -16.34 -11.79
CA VAL A 88 -2.76 -16.85 -11.33
C VAL A 88 -3.63 -15.70 -10.82
N LEU A 89 -3.07 -14.83 -9.99
CA LEU A 89 -3.79 -13.67 -9.46
C LEU A 89 -4.24 -12.72 -10.59
N ALA A 90 -3.37 -12.47 -11.58
CA ALA A 90 -3.69 -11.66 -12.74
C ALA A 90 -4.77 -12.29 -13.63
N LEU A 91 -4.75 -13.61 -13.84
CA LEU A 91 -5.77 -14.32 -14.62
C LEU A 91 -7.14 -14.27 -13.93
N ILE A 92 -7.18 -14.54 -12.62
CA ILE A 92 -8.41 -14.49 -11.84
C ILE A 92 -8.94 -13.05 -11.81
N ALA A 93 -8.09 -12.07 -11.50
CA ALA A 93 -8.47 -10.67 -11.47
C ALA A 93 -8.91 -10.19 -12.86
N GLY A 94 -8.25 -10.61 -13.94
CA GLY A 94 -8.61 -10.29 -15.31
C GLY A 94 -9.97 -10.90 -15.69
N GLY A 95 -10.19 -12.17 -15.36
CA GLY A 95 -11.47 -12.85 -15.57
C GLY A 95 -12.63 -12.18 -14.84
N VAL A 96 -12.44 -11.86 -13.55
CA VAL A 96 -13.41 -11.10 -12.76
C VAL A 96 -13.61 -9.69 -13.31
N SER A 97 -12.54 -9.04 -13.79
CA SER A 97 -12.63 -7.70 -14.39
C SER A 97 -13.47 -7.69 -15.67
N LEU A 98 -13.41 -8.76 -16.46
CA LEU A 98 -14.20 -8.90 -17.69
C LEU A 98 -15.69 -9.13 -17.40
N TRP A 99 -16.03 -9.80 -16.30
CA TRP A 99 -17.41 -10.18 -15.97
C TRP A 99 -18.11 -9.17 -15.06
N PHE A 100 -17.40 -8.64 -14.06
CA PHE A 100 -17.94 -7.79 -13.00
C PHE A 100 -17.34 -6.37 -12.99
N GLY A 101 -16.54 -6.04 -14.00
CA GLY A 101 -15.88 -4.75 -14.16
C GLY A 101 -14.54 -4.64 -13.41
N VAL A 102 -13.70 -3.72 -13.91
CA VAL A 102 -12.32 -3.48 -13.42
C VAL A 102 -12.27 -3.19 -11.93
N LYS A 103 -13.24 -2.43 -11.39
CA LYS A 103 -13.34 -2.11 -9.97
C LYS A 103 -13.35 -3.38 -9.11
N THR A 104 -14.13 -4.38 -9.49
CA THR A 104 -14.30 -5.63 -8.74
C THR A 104 -13.02 -6.47 -8.77
N GLY A 105 -12.36 -6.56 -9.93
CA GLY A 105 -11.08 -7.25 -10.05
C GLY A 105 -9.96 -6.61 -9.23
N LEU A 106 -9.89 -5.27 -9.19
CA LEU A 106 -8.94 -4.55 -8.34
C LEU A 106 -9.20 -4.77 -6.85
N VAL A 107 -10.47 -4.73 -6.41
CA VAL A 107 -10.85 -5.03 -5.03
C VAL A 107 -10.46 -6.45 -4.66
N LEU A 108 -10.61 -7.42 -5.57
CA LEU A 108 -10.17 -8.80 -5.35
C LEU A 108 -8.65 -8.90 -5.12
N VAL A 109 -7.85 -8.26 -5.99
CA VAL A 109 -6.38 -8.22 -5.84
C VAL A 109 -5.99 -7.60 -4.51
N LEU A 110 -6.65 -6.51 -4.14
CA LEU A 110 -6.39 -5.80 -2.90
C LEU A 110 -6.79 -6.62 -1.66
N ALA A 111 -7.93 -7.31 -1.71
CA ALA A 111 -8.39 -8.20 -0.65
C ALA A 111 -7.44 -9.40 -0.46
N ALA A 112 -7.00 -10.02 -1.55
CA ALA A 112 -6.00 -11.09 -1.52
C ALA A 112 -4.67 -10.59 -0.93
N SER A 113 -4.23 -9.39 -1.33
CA SER A 113 -3.01 -8.76 -0.82
C SER A 113 -3.14 -8.44 0.68
N LEU A 114 -4.29 -7.95 1.12
CA LEU A 114 -4.57 -7.67 2.53
C LEU A 114 -4.50 -8.95 3.37
N MET A 115 -5.15 -10.03 2.93
CA MET A 115 -5.14 -11.31 3.63
C MET A 115 -3.72 -11.87 3.77
N LEU A 116 -2.95 -11.86 2.68
CA LEU A 116 -1.54 -12.27 2.72
C LEU A 116 -0.72 -11.37 3.65
N GLN A 117 -0.96 -10.05 3.63
CA GLN A 117 -0.24 -9.10 4.47
C GLN A 117 -0.55 -9.28 5.95
N LEU A 118 -1.78 -9.65 6.31
CA LEU A 118 -2.14 -10.00 7.68
C LEU A 118 -1.40 -11.26 8.15
N VAL A 119 -1.30 -12.29 7.30
CA VAL A 119 -0.49 -13.48 7.59
C VAL A 119 0.98 -13.12 7.79
N VAL A 120 1.54 -12.29 6.91
CA VAL A 120 2.93 -11.80 7.04
C VAL A 120 3.11 -11.02 8.34
N LEU A 121 2.15 -10.18 8.74
CA LEU A 121 2.21 -9.43 9.98
C LEU A 121 2.18 -10.36 11.21
N VAL A 122 1.28 -11.34 11.24
CA VAL A 122 1.21 -12.33 12.33
C VAL A 122 2.53 -13.09 12.45
N LEU A 123 3.09 -13.53 11.32
CA LEU A 123 4.39 -14.22 11.30
C LEU A 123 5.55 -13.30 11.72
N ALA A 124 5.51 -12.03 11.35
CA ALA A 124 6.51 -11.05 11.74
C ALA A 124 6.46 -10.74 13.24
N VAL A 125 5.26 -10.60 13.82
CA VAL A 125 5.04 -10.45 15.27
C VAL A 125 5.49 -11.69 16.02
N GLY A 126 5.22 -12.89 15.48
CA GLY A 126 5.70 -14.16 16.04
C GLY A 126 7.20 -14.37 15.93
N GLY A 127 7.96 -13.43 15.34
CA GLY A 127 9.42 -13.53 15.21
C GLY A 127 9.88 -14.60 14.23
N SER A 128 9.00 -15.09 13.35
CA SER A 128 9.33 -16.18 12.43
C SER A 128 10.47 -15.79 11.47
N GLN A 129 11.43 -16.69 11.31
CA GLN A 129 12.52 -16.56 10.33
C GLN A 129 12.15 -17.06 8.93
N LEU A 130 10.95 -17.63 8.76
CA LEU A 130 10.45 -18.13 7.47
C LEU A 130 10.16 -16.99 6.47
N LEU A 131 10.13 -15.74 6.93
CA LEU A 131 9.88 -14.58 6.08
C LEU A 131 11.17 -14.08 5.41
N HIS A 132 11.10 -13.92 4.09
CA HIS A 132 12.21 -13.40 3.29
C HIS A 132 12.23 -11.86 3.36
N PHE A 133 13.10 -11.31 4.21
CA PHE A 133 13.34 -9.86 4.31
C PHE A 133 14.78 -9.52 3.96
N GLU A 134 14.96 -8.39 3.25
CA GLU A 134 16.27 -7.89 2.82
C GLU A 134 17.15 -7.40 3.98
N LYS A 135 16.55 -7.00 5.11
CA LYS A 135 17.26 -6.57 6.33
C LYS A 135 16.98 -7.49 7.51
N SER A 136 18.03 -7.82 8.26
CA SER A 136 17.99 -8.68 9.44
C SER A 136 17.71 -7.88 10.71
N GLY A 137 16.50 -8.00 11.27
CA GLY A 137 16.15 -7.43 12.57
C GLY A 137 14.64 -7.48 12.82
N TYR A 138 14.22 -7.98 13.97
CA TYR A 138 12.79 -8.14 14.33
C TYR A 138 11.98 -6.86 14.10
N TRP A 139 12.43 -5.73 14.64
CA TRP A 139 11.75 -4.43 14.50
C TRP A 139 11.70 -3.92 13.07
N VAL A 140 12.76 -4.13 12.27
CA VAL A 140 12.77 -3.73 10.86
C VAL A 140 11.76 -4.57 10.05
N ARG A 141 11.63 -5.86 10.35
CA ARG A 141 10.63 -6.75 9.72
C ARG A 141 9.21 -6.33 10.07
N LEU A 142 8.96 -6.08 11.36
CA LEU A 142 7.66 -5.61 11.84
C LEU A 142 7.30 -4.26 11.22
N GLY A 143 8.23 -3.31 11.22
CA GLY A 143 8.05 -1.99 10.62
C GLY A 143 7.73 -2.06 9.13
N SER A 144 8.49 -2.85 8.38
CA SER A 144 8.26 -3.05 6.95
C SER A 144 6.90 -3.71 6.67
N SER A 145 6.43 -4.59 7.56
CA SER A 145 5.10 -5.18 7.48
C SER A 145 3.99 -4.17 7.75
N LEU A 146 4.16 -3.32 8.76
CA LEU A 146 3.21 -2.25 9.07
C LEU A 146 3.09 -1.21 7.95
N ILE A 147 4.21 -0.85 7.31
CA ILE A 147 4.18 0.06 6.15
C ILE A 147 3.34 -0.56 5.03
N HIS A 148 3.57 -1.84 4.68
CA HIS A 148 2.81 -2.48 3.60
C HIS A 148 1.32 -2.62 3.95
N LEU A 149 1.00 -2.96 5.20
CA LEU A 149 -0.39 -2.96 5.67
C LEU A 149 -1.02 -1.57 5.52
N GLY A 150 -0.32 -0.53 5.98
CA GLY A 150 -0.77 0.85 5.83
C GLY A 150 -1.01 1.22 4.37
N MET A 151 -0.10 0.85 3.45
CA MET A 151 -0.31 1.13 2.03
C MET A 151 -1.52 0.41 1.43
N ILE A 152 -1.78 -0.85 1.83
CA ILE A 152 -2.96 -1.59 1.37
C ILE A 152 -4.23 -0.95 1.92
N LEU A 153 -4.25 -0.59 3.19
CA LEU A 153 -5.39 0.08 3.83
C LEU A 153 -5.64 1.46 3.23
N PHE A 154 -4.59 2.21 2.89
CA PHE A 154 -4.69 3.48 2.17
C PHE A 154 -5.39 3.32 0.81
N VAL A 155 -5.01 2.31 0.03
CA VAL A 155 -5.65 2.07 -1.26
C VAL A 155 -7.09 1.58 -1.07
N LEU A 156 -7.34 0.78 -0.04
CA LEU A 156 -8.68 0.31 0.31
C LEU A 156 -9.60 1.48 0.66
N ASP A 157 -9.08 2.42 1.44
CA ASP A 157 -9.74 3.66 1.83
C ASP A 157 -10.24 4.47 0.62
N LEU A 158 -9.43 4.57 -0.44
CA LEU A 158 -9.84 5.22 -1.69
C LEU A 158 -11.03 4.53 -2.37
N PHE A 159 -11.22 3.22 -2.21
CA PHE A 159 -12.40 2.52 -2.74
C PHE A 159 -13.65 2.74 -1.88
N PHE A 160 -13.49 2.95 -0.59
CA PHE A 160 -14.59 3.13 0.37
C PHE A 160 -14.91 4.59 0.68
N TYR A 161 -14.43 5.54 -0.12
CA TYR A 161 -14.66 6.99 0.08
C TYR A 161 -16.14 7.38 0.23
N GLN A 162 -17.06 6.60 -0.32
CA GLN A 162 -18.50 6.83 -0.21
C GLN A 162 -19.05 6.57 1.22
N HIS A 163 -18.32 5.82 2.04
CA HIS A 163 -18.71 5.46 3.40
C HIS A 163 -17.92 6.30 4.41
N GLN A 164 -18.41 7.51 4.72
CA GLN A 164 -17.69 8.52 5.51
C GLN A 164 -17.13 8.00 6.85
N SER A 165 -17.90 7.17 7.57
CA SER A 165 -17.48 6.62 8.86
C SER A 165 -16.32 5.63 8.72
N LEU A 166 -16.37 4.75 7.71
CA LEU A 166 -15.32 3.78 7.42
C LEU A 166 -14.06 4.47 6.91
N HIS A 167 -14.23 5.51 6.08
CA HIS A 167 -13.13 6.30 5.54
C HIS A 167 -12.27 6.92 6.66
N LEU A 168 -12.92 7.56 7.64
CA LEU A 168 -12.20 8.20 8.74
C LEU A 168 -11.45 7.18 9.61
N ILE A 169 -12.06 6.02 9.89
CA ILE A 169 -11.41 4.95 10.65
C ILE A 169 -10.21 4.39 9.89
N LEU A 170 -10.39 4.07 8.60
CA LEU A 170 -9.32 3.54 7.75
C LEU A 170 -8.17 4.53 7.61
N PHE A 171 -8.45 5.82 7.49
CA PHE A 171 -7.44 6.88 7.44
C PHE A 171 -6.55 6.88 8.69
N TRP A 172 -7.14 6.83 9.89
CA TRP A 172 -6.38 6.84 11.14
C TRP A 172 -5.57 5.55 11.34
N ILE A 173 -6.16 4.38 11.04
CA ILE A 173 -5.45 3.10 11.13
C ILE A 173 -4.28 3.07 10.14
N THR A 174 -4.51 3.52 8.91
CA THR A 174 -3.49 3.65 7.86
C THR A 174 -2.35 4.54 8.33
N THR A 175 -2.68 5.74 8.82
CA THR A 175 -1.70 6.72 9.28
C THR A 175 -0.88 6.15 10.43
N GLY A 176 -1.53 5.54 11.43
CA GLY A 176 -0.86 4.88 12.54
C GLY A 176 0.07 3.76 12.09
N ALA A 177 -0.40 2.88 11.19
CA ALA A 177 0.40 1.78 10.67
C ALA A 177 1.64 2.27 9.90
N VAL A 178 1.49 3.28 9.04
CA VAL A 178 2.64 3.83 8.29
C VAL A 178 3.62 4.53 9.22
N VAL A 179 3.15 5.37 10.16
CA VAL A 179 4.02 6.10 11.09
C VAL A 179 4.77 5.14 12.02
N LEU A 180 4.07 4.21 12.66
CA LEU A 180 4.71 3.18 13.49
C LEU A 180 5.68 2.32 12.67
N GLY A 181 5.28 1.98 11.44
CA GLY A 181 6.12 1.24 10.52
C GLY A 181 7.42 1.96 10.19
N MET A 182 7.36 3.27 9.94
CA MET A 182 8.54 4.11 9.72
C MET A 182 9.41 4.19 10.98
N ILE A 183 8.81 4.37 12.16
CA ILE A 183 9.54 4.40 13.44
C ILE A 183 10.33 3.10 13.63
N PHE A 184 9.68 1.95 13.45
CA PHE A 184 10.34 0.64 13.60
C PHE A 184 11.40 0.36 12.54
N CYS A 185 11.25 0.89 11.32
CA CYS A 185 12.24 0.73 10.25
C CYS A 185 13.47 1.63 10.43
N PHE A 186 13.28 2.91 10.76
CA PHE A 186 14.37 3.89 10.81
C PHE A 186 15.01 4.03 12.19
N TYR A 187 14.24 3.84 13.26
CA TYR A 187 14.70 3.98 14.64
C TYR A 187 14.76 2.64 15.37
N SER A 188 14.96 1.53 14.64
CA SER A 188 14.95 0.17 15.20
C SER A 188 15.91 0.01 16.38
N GLN A 189 17.09 0.64 16.33
CA GLN A 189 18.08 0.59 17.41
C GLN A 189 17.60 1.31 18.67
N ASN A 190 17.01 2.50 18.52
CA ASN A 190 16.47 3.28 19.63
C ASN A 190 15.26 2.59 20.26
N VAL A 191 14.43 1.92 19.46
CA VAL A 191 13.30 1.11 19.95
C VAL A 191 13.80 -0.07 20.78
N VAL A 192 14.84 -0.77 20.35
CA VAL A 192 15.46 -1.84 21.14
C VAL A 192 15.98 -1.31 22.48
N GLN A 193 16.67 -0.17 22.47
CA GLN A 193 17.19 0.46 23.69
C GLN A 193 16.05 0.84 24.65
N LEU A 194 15.00 1.50 24.16
CA LEU A 194 13.83 1.90 24.95
C LEU A 194 13.15 0.69 25.60
N VAL A 195 12.85 -0.36 24.83
CA VAL A 195 12.22 -1.58 25.33
C VAL A 195 13.10 -2.28 26.36
N SER A 196 14.42 -2.31 26.12
CA SER A 196 15.37 -2.90 27.07
C SER A 196 15.48 -2.10 28.38
N SER A 197 15.31 -0.78 28.33
CA SER A 197 15.30 0.10 29.50
C SER A 197 14.03 -0.10 30.34
N ILE A 198 12.87 -0.19 29.69
CA ILE A 198 11.57 -0.43 30.36
C ILE A 198 11.56 -1.80 31.04
N ARG A 199 12.19 -2.82 30.45
CA ARG A 199 12.24 -4.17 31.05
C ARG A 199 13.20 -4.28 32.25
N LYS A 200 14.11 -3.31 32.42
CA LYS A 200 15.10 -3.30 33.51
C LYS A 200 14.71 -2.40 34.69
N GLY A 201 13.70 -1.54 34.53
CA GLY A 201 13.08 -0.76 35.61
C GLY A 201 11.86 -1.49 36.16
#